data_AF-B9XE70-F1
#
_entry.id   AF-B9XE70-F1
#
_cell.length_a   1.000
_cell.length_b   1.000
_cell.length_c   1.000
_cell.angle_alpha   90.00
_cell.angle_beta   90.00
_cell.angle_gamma   90.00
#
_symmetry.space_group_name_H-M   'P 1'
#
loop_
_entity.id
_entity.type
_entity.pdbx_description
1 polymer ?
#
loop_
_entity_poly.entity_id
_entity_poly.type
_entity_poly.pdbx_seq_one_letter_code
_entity_poly.pdbx_strand_id
1 'polypeptide(L)'
;MIYQQPVCHEFHLLKPKVLLMIGQADRTTLGRNRVTPEVLKTLGQYPELGRKTAKIIPNFRLVEIPNCGHIPHFEAPQVFNSELLKFLSE
;
A
#
# COMPACT_ATOMS: atom_id res chain seq x y z
N MET A 1 18.15 -0.66 5.61
CA MET A 1 16.83 -1.15 6.07
C MET A 1 15.98 -1.67 4.91
N ILE A 2 15.30 -0.85 4.10
CA ILE A 2 14.28 -1.38 3.14
C ILE A 2 14.86 -2.39 2.12
N TYR A 3 16.06 -2.17 1.57
CA TYR A 3 16.70 -3.12 0.65
C TYR A 3 17.35 -4.33 1.34
N GLN A 4 17.72 -4.20 2.61
CA GLN A 4 18.49 -5.22 3.34
C GLN A 4 17.59 -6.13 4.18
N GLN A 5 16.41 -5.64 4.57
CA GLN A 5 15.46 -6.28 5.47
C GLN A 5 14.03 -6.08 4.92
N PRO A 6 13.71 -6.64 3.75
CA PRO A 6 12.36 -6.56 3.19
C PRO A 6 11.40 -7.44 4.01
N VAL A 7 10.15 -7.01 4.19
CA VAL A 7 9.13 -7.76 4.95
C VAL A 7 8.04 -8.38 4.07
N CYS A 8 8.01 -8.04 2.78
CA CYS A 8 6.90 -8.41 1.89
C CYS A 8 6.71 -9.93 1.71
N HIS A 9 7.78 -10.71 1.88
CA HIS A 9 7.74 -12.16 1.82
C HIS A 9 7.10 -12.79 3.06
N GLU A 10 6.98 -12.04 4.16
CA GLU A 10 6.45 -12.50 5.45
C GLU A 10 4.99 -12.07 5.67
N PHE A 11 4.39 -11.31 4.76
CA PHE A 11 3.01 -10.83 4.91
C PHE A 11 1.96 -11.95 5.06
N HIS A 12 2.25 -13.15 4.55
CA HIS A 12 1.40 -14.33 4.73
C HIS A 12 1.40 -14.85 6.19
N LEU A 13 2.38 -14.45 7.01
CA LEU A 13 2.49 -14.81 8.42
C LEU A 13 1.63 -13.91 9.33
N LEU A 14 1.01 -12.85 8.78
CA LEU A 14 0.14 -11.97 9.53
C LEU A 14 -1.11 -12.72 10.00
N LYS A 15 -1.24 -12.85 11.33
CA LYS A 15 -2.39 -13.43 12.02
C LYS A 15 -3.54 -12.45 12.31
N PRO A 16 -3.31 -11.17 12.67
CA PRO A 16 -4.41 -10.27 12.97
C PRO A 16 -5.17 -9.88 11.69
N LYS A 17 -6.36 -9.32 11.86
CA LYS A 17 -7.09 -8.66 10.78
C LYS A 17 -6.30 -7.42 10.33
N VAL A 18 -6.13 -7.25 9.02
CA VAL A 18 -5.33 -6.16 8.45
C VAL A 18 -6.19 -5.22 7.61
N LEU A 19 -6.03 -3.91 7.81
CA LEU A 19 -6.56 -2.88 6.93
C LEU A 19 -5.43 -2.33 6.05
N LEU A 20 -5.59 -2.46 4.73
CA LEU A 20 -4.72 -1.88 3.71
C LEU A 20 -5.45 -0.72 3.04
N MET A 21 -4.95 0.50 3.20
CA MET A 21 -5.50 1.70 2.56
C MET A 21 -4.47 2.26 1.59
N ILE A 22 -4.78 2.25 0.30
CA ILE A 22 -3.81 2.53 -0.76
C ILE A 22 -4.32 3.65 -1.65
N GLY A 23 -3.61 4.78 -1.67
CA GLY A 23 -3.79 5.82 -2.66
C GLY A 23 -3.35 5.34 -4.04
N GLN A 24 -4.25 5.39 -5.03
CA GLN A 24 -4.03 4.82 -6.35
C GLN A 24 -3.07 5.66 -7.23
N ALA A 25 -2.84 6.92 -6.87
CA ALA A 25 -1.88 7.81 -7.52
C ALA A 25 -0.49 7.74 -6.89
N ASP A 26 -0.26 6.91 -5.85
CA ASP A 26 1.06 6.76 -5.24
C ASP A 26 2.06 6.16 -6.25
N ARG A 27 3.22 6.79 -6.37
CA ARG A 27 4.36 6.40 -7.22
C ARG A 27 5.68 6.33 -6.43
N THR A 28 5.58 6.10 -5.13
CA THR A 28 6.74 6.03 -4.24
C THR A 28 7.68 4.91 -4.67
N THR A 29 8.94 5.25 -4.89
CA THR A 29 9.98 4.33 -5.33
C THR A 29 11.28 4.67 -4.65
N LEU A 30 12.01 3.65 -4.21
CA LEU A 30 13.32 3.84 -3.61
C LEU A 30 14.39 3.81 -4.69
N GLY A 31 15.43 4.62 -4.55
CA GLY A 31 16.57 4.58 -5.45
C GLY A 31 16.23 4.99 -6.89
N ARG A 32 15.21 5.82 -7.10
CA ARG A 32 14.80 6.35 -8.42
C ARG A 32 15.97 6.85 -9.27
N ASN A 33 16.97 7.47 -8.64
CA ASN A 33 18.14 8.03 -9.31
C ASN A 33 19.24 7.00 -9.63
N ARG A 34 19.02 5.71 -9.33
CA ARG A 34 20.00 4.62 -9.47
C ARG A 34 19.55 3.52 -10.44
N VAL A 35 18.41 3.72 -11.10
CA VAL A 35 17.81 2.76 -12.02
C VAL A 35 17.66 3.38 -13.40
N THR A 36 17.64 2.56 -14.45
CA THR A 36 17.41 3.05 -15.81
C THR A 36 15.96 3.54 -15.97
N PRO A 37 15.68 4.38 -16.98
CA PRO A 37 14.31 4.83 -17.26
C PRO A 37 13.32 3.69 -17.51
N GLU A 38 13.77 2.58 -18.08
CA GLU A 38 12.95 1.39 -18.36
C GLU A 38 12.52 0.72 -17.05
N VAL A 39 13.47 0.51 -16.14
CA VAL A 39 13.19 -0.07 -14.80
C VAL A 39 12.31 0.89 -13.98
N LEU A 40 12.55 2.19 -14.06
CA LEU A 40 11.76 3.16 -13.30
C LEU A 40 10.26 3.09 -13.62
N LYS A 41 9.88 2.79 -14.87
CA LYS A 41 8.47 2.66 -15.28
C LYS A 41 7.77 1.48 -14.62
N THR A 42 8.50 0.43 -14.24
CA THR A 42 7.94 -0.77 -13.61
C THR A 42 7.82 -0.64 -12.09
N LEU A 43 8.43 0.38 -11.49
CA LEU A 43 8.43 0.59 -10.04
C LEU A 43 7.27 1.50 -9.59
N GLY A 44 6.88 1.37 -8.33
CA GLY A 44 5.92 2.31 -7.71
C GLY A 44 4.49 2.17 -8.22
N GLN A 45 4.13 1.03 -8.80
CA GLN A 45 2.77 0.74 -9.26
C GLN A 45 1.88 0.32 -8.07
N TYR A 46 1.59 1.25 -7.16
CA TYR A 46 0.82 0.98 -5.94
C TYR A 46 -0.56 0.34 -6.15
N PRO A 47 -1.32 0.62 -7.23
CA PRO A 47 -2.53 -0.13 -7.54
C PRO A 47 -2.30 -1.64 -7.63
N GLU A 48 -1.27 -2.06 -8.37
CA GLU A 48 -0.93 -3.47 -8.53
C GLU A 48 -0.33 -4.05 -7.25
N LEU A 49 0.60 -3.31 -6.62
CA LEU A 49 1.27 -3.73 -5.39
C LEU A 49 0.28 -3.91 -4.23
N GLY A 50 -0.71 -3.02 -4.10
CA GLY A 50 -1.77 -3.11 -3.09
C GLY A 50 -2.61 -4.37 -3.28
N ARG A 51 -3.07 -4.64 -4.52
CA ARG A 51 -3.82 -5.86 -4.84
C ARG A 51 -3.01 -7.13 -4.65
N LYS A 52 -1.72 -7.11 -5.02
CA LYS A 52 -0.81 -8.24 -4.80
C LYS A 52 -0.61 -8.51 -3.30
N THR A 53 -0.42 -7.46 -2.51
CA THR A 53 -0.24 -7.55 -1.05
C THR A 53 -1.50 -8.09 -0.38
N ALA A 54 -2.66 -7.55 -0.75
CA ALA A 54 -3.97 -8.03 -0.31
C ALA A 54 -4.14 -9.55 -0.52
N LYS A 55 -3.78 -10.08 -1.69
CA LYS A 55 -3.87 -11.53 -1.98
C LYS A 55 -2.95 -12.41 -1.13
N ILE A 56 -1.89 -11.85 -0.56
CA ILE A 56 -0.90 -12.59 0.26
C ILE A 56 -1.34 -12.66 1.73
N ILE A 57 -2.01 -11.61 2.23
CA ILE A 57 -2.44 -11.54 3.62
C ILE A 57 -3.69 -12.40 3.83
N PRO A 58 -3.72 -13.33 4.82
CA PRO A 58 -4.86 -14.24 5.00
C PRO A 58 -6.17 -13.54 5.41
N ASN A 59 -6.09 -12.52 6.26
CA ASN A 59 -7.25 -11.79 6.79
C ASN A 59 -7.08 -10.28 6.56
N PHE A 60 -7.61 -9.79 5.44
CA PHE A 60 -7.41 -8.40 5.03
C PHE A 60 -8.70 -7.71 4.60
N ARG A 61 -8.67 -6.38 4.66
CA ARG A 61 -9.56 -5.45 3.98
C ARG A 61 -8.71 -4.50 3.14
N LEU A 62 -8.99 -4.39 1.85
CA LEU A 62 -8.34 -3.45 0.95
C LEU A 62 -9.29 -2.28 0.65
N VAL A 63 -8.81 -1.05 0.87
CA VAL A 63 -9.47 0.20 0.50
C VAL A 63 -8.60 0.90 -0.54
N GLU A 64 -9.09 0.94 -1.78
CA GLU A 64 -8.44 1.65 -2.88
C GLU A 64 -8.98 3.09 -2.94
N ILE A 65 -8.12 4.08 -2.75
CA ILE A 65 -8.52 5.50 -2.71
C ILE A 65 -8.13 6.14 -4.05
N PRO A 66 -9.11 6.38 -4.96
CA PRO A 66 -8.83 6.98 -6.26
C PRO A 66 -8.33 8.42 -6.11
N ASN A 67 -7.49 8.88 -7.05
CA ASN A 67 -6.94 10.24 -7.09
C ASN A 67 -6.16 10.68 -5.84
N CYS A 68 -5.70 9.72 -5.02
CA CYS A 68 -4.93 9.97 -3.82
C CYS A 68 -3.51 9.41 -3.95
N GLY A 69 -2.52 10.19 -3.54
CA GLY A 69 -1.11 9.83 -3.55
C GLY A 69 -0.68 9.02 -2.32
N HIS A 70 0.52 9.31 -1.82
CA HIS A 70 1.16 8.54 -0.77
C HIS A 70 0.54 8.76 0.62
N ILE A 71 -0.14 9.89 0.84
CA ILE A 71 -0.54 10.35 2.18
C ILE A 71 -2.06 10.46 2.29
N PRO A 72 -2.79 9.33 2.30
CA PRO A 72 -4.26 9.33 2.22
C PRO A 72 -4.96 9.99 3.41
N HIS A 73 -4.35 9.96 4.60
CA HIS A 73 -4.89 10.63 5.78
C HIS A 73 -4.84 12.16 5.69
N PHE A 74 -4.02 12.72 4.80
CA PHE A 74 -3.95 14.16 4.54
C PHE A 74 -4.71 14.55 3.28
N GLU A 75 -4.60 13.76 2.21
CA GLU A 75 -5.22 14.06 0.91
C GLU A 75 -6.72 13.71 0.85
N ALA A 76 -7.15 12.65 1.53
CA ALA A 76 -8.53 12.17 1.54
C ALA A 76 -9.00 11.83 2.98
N PRO A 77 -8.91 12.77 3.94
CA PRO A 77 -9.14 12.49 5.36
C PRO A 77 -10.54 11.95 5.65
N GLN A 78 -11.56 12.36 4.91
CA GLN A 78 -12.93 11.89 5.10
C GLN A 78 -13.05 10.40 4.78
N VAL A 79 -12.49 9.96 3.65
CA VAL A 79 -12.47 8.55 3.25
C VAL A 79 -11.60 7.75 4.21
N PHE A 80 -10.40 8.28 4.52
CA PHE A 80 -9.45 7.61 5.40
C PHE A 80 -10.04 7.36 6.80
N ASN A 81 -10.52 8.41 7.46
CA ASN A 81 -11.04 8.31 8.82
C ASN A 81 -12.31 7.44 8.89
N SER A 82 -13.19 7.54 7.89
CA SER A 82 -14.43 6.73 7.85
C SER A 82 -14.11 5.24 7.77
N GLU A 83 -13.24 4.82 6.85
CA GLU A 83 -12.88 3.42 6.70
C GLU A 83 -12.05 2.89 7.88
N LEU A 84 -11.17 3.72 8.44
CA LEU A 84 -10.41 3.39 9.64
C LEU A 84 -11.33 3.13 10.84
N LEU A 85 -12.28 4.03 11.13
CA LEU A 85 -13.19 3.88 12.26
C LEU A 85 -14.12 2.68 12.09
N LYS A 86 -14.65 2.43 10.88
CA LYS A 86 -15.43 1.22 10.58
C LYS A 86 -14.64 -0.04 10.90
N PHE A 87 -13.39 -0.11 10.43
CA PHE A 87 -12.53 -1.27 10.67
C PHE A 87 -12.25 -1.51 12.16
N LEU A 88 -12.06 -0.46 12.94
CA LEU A 88 -11.78 -0.55 14.39
C LEU A 88 -13.02 -0.91 15.22
N SER A 89 -14.22 -0.68 14.69
CA SER A 89 -15.48 -1.04 15.36
C SER A 89 -15.96 -2.47 15.12
N GLU A 90 -15.25 -3.24 14.29
CA GLU A 90 -15.55 -4.64 13.93
C GLU A 90 -14.91 -5.64 14.89
#